data_AF-A0A3C1B1R4-F1
#
_entry.id   AF-A0A3C1B1R4-F1
#
_cell.length_a   1.000
_cell.length_b   1.000
_cell.length_c   1.000
_cell.angle_alpha   90.00
_cell.angle_beta   90.00
_cell.angle_gamma   90.00
#
_symmetry.space_group_name_H-M   'P 1'
#
loop_
_entity.id
_entity.type
_entity.pdbx_description
1 polymer ?
#
loop_
_entity_poly.entity_id
_entity_poly.type
_entity_poly.pdbx_seq_one_letter_code
_entity_poly.pdbx_strand_id
1 'polypeptide(L)'
;MTGRHWLRKDVILPIFYLIVFGALLYWLFSLADRIPAEIGADIVRIGRIVMILIYAILAFVTFWHAFNTYDLERYDPGDPRSLKRLMRRRRFRVGHQPPDEERLLTVIEQTLLDQGYHLERESHLIGRIYIR
;
A
#
# COMPACT_ATOMS: atom_id res chain seq x y z
N MET A 1 -6.80 15.03 -21.98
CA MET A 1 -5.33 15.02 -21.85
C MET A 1 -4.99 14.78 -20.38
N THR A 2 -5.00 13.54 -19.92
CA THR A 2 -4.82 13.23 -18.49
C THR A 2 -4.11 11.88 -18.37
N GLY A 3 -3.08 11.80 -17.52
CA GLY A 3 -2.56 10.49 -17.07
C GLY A 3 -1.12 10.11 -17.42
N ARG A 4 -0.14 11.03 -17.38
CA ARG A 4 1.29 10.66 -17.49
C ARG A 4 2.22 11.13 -16.37
N HIS A 5 1.72 11.88 -15.39
CA HIS A 5 2.59 12.51 -14.38
C HIS A 5 2.65 11.82 -13.01
N TRP A 6 1.78 10.84 -12.73
CA TRP A 6 1.63 10.24 -11.40
C TRP A 6 2.59 9.07 -11.14
N LEU A 7 2.95 8.33 -12.18
CA LEU A 7 3.76 7.09 -12.11
C LEU A 7 5.24 7.29 -11.75
N ARG A 8 5.68 8.55 -11.59
CA ARG A 8 7.09 8.86 -11.34
C ARG A 8 7.38 9.14 -9.87
N LYS A 9 6.52 9.84 -9.13
CA LYS A 9 6.91 10.29 -7.79
C LYS A 9 6.96 9.14 -6.79
N ASP A 10 5.95 8.27 -6.74
CA ASP A 10 5.83 7.27 -5.67
C ASP A 10 6.80 6.09 -5.81
N VAL A 11 7.36 5.87 -7.00
CA VAL A 11 8.40 4.86 -7.24
C VAL A 11 9.81 5.47 -7.30
N ILE A 12 9.98 6.67 -7.87
CA ILE A 12 11.30 7.30 -7.96
C ILE A 12 11.75 7.82 -6.60
N LEU A 13 10.82 8.32 -5.77
CA LEU A 13 11.16 8.84 -4.44
C LEU A 13 11.80 7.77 -3.53
N PRO A 14 11.25 6.55 -3.37
CA PRO A 14 11.91 5.51 -2.58
C PRO A 14 13.26 5.07 -3.15
N ILE A 15 13.40 4.99 -4.48
CA ILE A 15 14.68 4.68 -5.13
C ILE A 15 15.70 5.80 -4.88
N PHE A 16 15.26 7.06 -4.97
CA PHE A 16 16.09 8.22 -4.68
C PHE A 16 16.55 8.23 -3.23
N TYR A 17 15.65 7.97 -2.28
CA TYR A 17 16.01 7.81 -0.87
C TYR A 17 17.02 6.67 -0.68
N LEU A 18 16.86 5.54 -1.36
CA LEU A 18 17.81 4.44 -1.29
C LEU A 18 19.21 4.86 -1.76
N ILE A 19 19.30 5.59 -2.88
CA ILE A 19 20.56 6.08 -3.42
C ILE A 19 21.23 7.08 -2.47
N VAL A 20 20.47 8.05 -1.95
CA VAL A 20 20.97 9.06 -1.00
C VAL A 20 21.45 8.38 0.28
N PHE A 21 20.68 7.43 0.80
CA PHE A 21 21.02 6.71 2.02
C PHE A 21 22.25 5.82 1.83
N GLY A 22 22.37 5.16 0.67
CA GLY A 22 23.56 4.40 0.29
C GLY A 22 24.82 5.27 0.17
N ALA A 23 24.70 6.46 -0.41
CA ALA A 23 25.80 7.42 -0.49
C ALA A 23 26.24 7.91 0.90
N LEU A 24 25.28 8.19 1.78
CA LEU A 24 25.55 8.57 3.17
C LEU A 24 26.27 7.45 3.93
N LEU A 25 25.82 6.20 3.75
CA LEU A 25 26.44 5.01 4.32
C LEU A 25 27.86 4.79 3.83
N TYR A 26 28.09 4.93 2.53
CA TYR A 26 29.42 4.85 1.93
C TYR A 26 30.35 5.91 2.50
N TRP A 27 29.85 7.15 2.66
CA TRP A 27 30.61 8.22 3.28
C TRP A 27 30.96 7.92 4.74
N LEU A 28 30.00 7.43 5.53
CA LEU A 28 30.24 6.96 6.91
C LEU A 28 31.29 5.84 6.97
N PHE A 29 31.25 4.89 6.03
CA PHE A 29 32.22 3.81 5.93
C PHE A 29 33.62 4.34 5.63
N SER A 30 33.72 5.28 4.70
CA SER A 30 34.98 5.94 4.33
C SER A 30 35.58 6.75 5.49
N LEU A 31 34.74 7.23 6.42
CA LEU A 31 35.17 7.93 7.61
C LEU A 31 35.66 6.94 8.68
N ALA A 32 34.99 5.80 8.81
CA ALA A 32 35.39 4.73 9.72
C ALA A 32 36.74 4.11 9.35
N ASP A 33 37.10 4.06 8.07
CA ASP A 33 38.41 3.59 7.61
C ASP A 33 39.58 4.54 7.94
N ARG A 34 39.28 5.78 8.34
CA ARG A 34 40.30 6.75 8.79
C ARG A 34 40.64 6.58 10.28
N ILE A 35 39.88 5.78 11.02
CA ILE A 35 40.14 5.50 12.43
C ILE A 35 41.24 4.44 12.50
N PRO A 36 42.38 4.71 13.18
CA PRO A 36 43.48 3.75 13.27
C PRO A 36 43.02 2.45 13.95
N ALA A 37 43.37 1.31 13.34
CA ALA A 37 42.87 -0.02 13.68
C ALA A 37 43.30 -0.55 15.05
N GLU A 38 44.14 0.18 15.79
CA GLU A 38 44.69 -0.28 17.08
C GLU A 38 43.70 -0.13 18.25
N ILE A 39 42.60 0.60 18.07
CA ILE A 39 41.55 0.74 19.09
C ILE A 39 40.26 0.10 18.59
N GLY A 40 39.92 -1.09 19.12
CA GLY A 40 38.59 -1.67 18.98
C GLY A 40 38.24 -2.16 17.56
N ALA A 41 39.20 -2.70 16.80
CA ALA A 41 38.99 -3.23 15.45
C ALA A 41 37.79 -4.19 15.33
N ASP A 42 37.57 -5.03 16.35
CA ASP A 42 36.43 -5.96 16.37
C ASP A 42 35.08 -5.23 16.49
N ILE A 43 35.00 -4.19 17.33
CA ILE A 43 33.80 -3.37 17.50
C ILE A 43 33.48 -2.64 16.19
N VAL A 44 34.50 -2.07 15.53
CA VAL A 44 34.36 -1.40 14.24
C VAL A 44 33.92 -2.38 13.15
N ARG A 45 34.46 -3.61 13.13
CA ARG A 45 34.07 -4.65 12.17
C ARG A 45 32.62 -5.10 12.39
N ILE A 46 32.22 -5.35 13.64
CA ILE A 46 30.84 -5.73 13.99
C ILE A 46 29.88 -4.59 13.60
N GLY A 47 30.22 -3.35 13.94
CA GLY A 47 29.42 -2.17 13.57
C GLY A 47 29.21 -2.04 12.06
N ARG A 48 30.24 -2.35 11.26
CA ARG A 48 30.11 -2.37 9.79
C ARG A 48 29.16 -3.44 9.30
N ILE A 49 29.25 -4.66 9.82
CA ILE A 49 28.35 -5.77 9.44
C ILE A 49 26.90 -5.40 9.78
N VAL A 50 26.67 -4.84 10.97
CA VAL A 50 25.33 -4.42 11.41
C VAL A 50 24.76 -3.33 10.51
N MET A 51 25.55 -2.31 10.14
CA MET A 51 25.11 -1.28 9.20
C MET A 51 24.74 -1.84 7.83
N ILE A 52 25.56 -2.74 7.28
CA ILE A 52 25.29 -3.40 5.99
C ILE A 52 23.98 -4.19 6.08
N LEU A 53 23.78 -4.93 7.17
CA LEU A 53 22.57 -5.72 7.39
C LEU A 53 21.32 -4.83 7.45
N ILE A 54 21.38 -3.74 8.22
CA ILE A 54 20.28 -2.77 8.32
C ILE A 54 19.98 -2.17 6.94
N TYR A 55 21.01 -1.79 6.18
CA TYR A 55 20.83 -1.25 4.83
C TYR A 55 20.22 -2.28 3.87
N ALA A 56 20.65 -3.54 3.94
CA ALA A 56 20.10 -4.60 3.12
C ALA A 56 18.61 -4.85 3.43
N ILE A 57 18.23 -4.82 4.71
CA ILE A 57 16.83 -4.92 5.13
C ILE A 57 16.03 -3.72 4.61
N LEU A 58 16.55 -2.50 4.79
CA LEU A 58 15.91 -1.28 4.29
C LEU A 58 15.68 -1.36 2.78
N ALA A 59 16.71 -1.73 2.03
CA ALA A 59 16.64 -1.91 0.58
C ALA A 59 15.57 -2.94 0.20
N PHE A 60 15.54 -4.10 0.86
CA PHE A 60 14.56 -5.13 0.61
C PHE A 60 13.13 -4.64 0.85
N VAL A 61 12.87 -3.96 1.97
CA VAL A 61 11.56 -3.40 2.29
C VAL A 61 11.15 -2.34 1.26
N THR A 62 12.08 -1.46 0.87
CA THR A 62 11.83 -0.43 -0.15
C THR A 62 11.47 -1.04 -1.50
N PHE A 63 12.22 -2.05 -1.95
CA PHE A 63 11.89 -2.79 -3.17
C PHE A 63 10.52 -3.46 -3.07
N TRP A 64 10.28 -4.20 -1.99
CA TRP A 64 9.01 -4.90 -1.76
C TRP A 64 7.81 -3.93 -1.77
N HIS A 65 7.98 -2.74 -1.18
CA HIS A 65 6.94 -1.72 -1.17
C HIS A 65 6.72 -1.13 -2.57
N ALA A 66 7.79 -0.77 -3.29
CA ALA A 66 7.70 -0.25 -4.64
C ALA A 66 7.00 -1.24 -5.61
N PHE A 67 7.33 -2.53 -5.53
CA PHE A 67 6.66 -3.56 -6.32
C PHE A 67 5.16 -3.70 -5.99
N ASN A 68 4.80 -3.66 -4.70
CA ASN A 68 3.40 -3.77 -4.29
C ASN A 68 2.57 -2.53 -4.68
N THR A 69 3.15 -1.33 -4.61
CA THR A 69 2.47 -0.08 -4.95
C THR A 69 2.25 0.05 -6.46
N TYR A 70 3.26 -0.31 -7.26
CA TYR A 70 3.17 -0.29 -8.73
C TYR A 70 1.99 -1.10 -9.28
N ASP A 71 1.60 -2.18 -8.59
CA ASP A 71 0.51 -3.04 -9.00
C ASP A 71 -0.89 -2.48 -8.71
N LEU A 72 -1.04 -1.60 -7.72
CA LEU A 72 -2.32 -0.91 -7.46
C LEU A 72 -2.54 0.24 -8.45
N GLU A 73 -1.48 0.90 -8.92
CA GLU A 73 -1.57 2.05 -9.83
C GLU A 73 -2.09 1.69 -11.23
N ARG A 74 -2.17 0.41 -11.59
CA ARG A 74 -2.80 -0.10 -12.83
C ARG A 74 -4.28 -0.48 -12.68
N TYR A 75 -4.90 -0.16 -11.54
CA TYR A 75 -6.32 -0.34 -11.34
C TYR A 75 -7.09 0.80 -12.00
N ASP A 76 -7.81 0.47 -13.07
CA ASP A 76 -8.80 1.36 -13.66
C ASP A 76 -10.19 0.89 -13.21
N PRO A 77 -10.91 1.66 -12.37
CA PRO A 77 -12.23 1.27 -11.88
C PRO A 77 -13.28 1.13 -13.00
N GLY A 78 -13.00 1.65 -14.21
CA GLY A 78 -13.87 1.53 -15.37
C GLY A 78 -13.67 0.27 -16.22
N ASP A 79 -12.60 -0.51 -16.03
CA ASP A 79 -12.29 -1.70 -16.84
C ASP A 79 -12.50 -3.02 -16.05
N PRO A 80 -13.49 -3.87 -16.42
CA PRO A 80 -13.74 -5.15 -15.77
C PRO A 80 -12.56 -6.14 -15.86
N ARG A 81 -11.64 -5.98 -16.83
CA ARG A 81 -10.43 -6.80 -16.92
C ARG A 81 -9.40 -6.44 -15.84
N SER A 82 -9.36 -5.17 -15.43
CA SER A 82 -8.50 -4.67 -14.34
C SER A 82 -8.94 -5.26 -13.00
N LEU A 83 -10.26 -5.28 -12.75
CA LEU A 83 -10.88 -5.88 -11.57
C LEU A 83 -10.60 -7.38 -11.48
N LYS A 84 -10.79 -8.14 -12.58
CA LYS A 84 -10.51 -9.58 -12.63
C LYS A 84 -9.04 -9.91 -12.33
N ARG A 85 -8.12 -9.03 -12.73
CA ARG A 85 -6.67 -9.16 -12.46
C ARG A 85 -6.33 -8.84 -11.00
N LEU A 86 -7.03 -7.88 -10.38
CA LEU A 86 -6.93 -7.56 -8.97
C LEU A 86 -7.45 -8.71 -8.09
N MET A 87 -8.63 -9.26 -8.41
CA MET A 87 -9.27 -10.36 -7.68
C MET A 87 -8.47 -11.67 -7.68
N ARG A 88 -7.58 -11.90 -8.67
CA ARG A 88 -6.68 -13.06 -8.67
C ARG A 88 -5.60 -12.99 -7.60
N ARG A 89 -5.28 -11.80 -7.07
CA ARG A 89 -4.25 -11.63 -6.05
C ARG A 89 -4.79 -12.02 -4.69
N ARG A 90 -4.03 -12.82 -3.95
CA ARG A 90 -4.41 -13.33 -2.62
C ARG A 90 -4.81 -12.24 -1.63
N ARG A 91 -4.18 -11.06 -1.70
CA ARG A 91 -4.47 -9.89 -0.84
C ARG A 91 -5.87 -9.30 -1.06
N PHE A 92 -6.40 -9.38 -2.28
CA PHE A 92 -7.71 -8.84 -2.67
C PHE A 92 -8.74 -9.93 -2.89
N ARG A 93 -8.40 -11.16 -2.52
CA ARG A 93 -9.33 -12.27 -2.58
C ARG A 93 -10.34 -12.07 -1.46
N VAL A 94 -11.42 -11.37 -1.77
CA VAL A 94 -12.60 -11.30 -0.90
C VAL A 94 -13.00 -12.74 -0.63
N GLY A 95 -13.06 -13.12 0.64
CA GLY A 95 -13.58 -14.43 1.02
C GLY A 95 -14.96 -14.58 0.38
N HIS A 96 -15.30 -15.76 -0.14
CA HIS A 96 -16.63 -16.04 -0.68
C HIS A 96 -17.71 -16.07 0.43
N GLN A 97 -17.53 -15.31 1.52
CA GLN A 97 -18.64 -15.02 2.39
C GLN A 97 -19.60 -14.19 1.57
N PRO A 98 -20.81 -14.71 1.27
CA PRO A 98 -21.84 -13.86 0.72
C PRO A 98 -21.94 -12.66 1.68
N PRO A 99 -21.92 -11.43 1.15
CA PRO A 99 -22.18 -10.29 2.01
C PRO A 99 -23.50 -10.57 2.72
N ASP A 100 -23.53 -10.33 4.03
CA ASP A 100 -24.73 -10.50 4.82
C ASP A 100 -25.79 -9.51 4.30
N GLU A 101 -26.65 -10.00 3.40
CA GLU A 101 -27.60 -9.19 2.64
C GLU A 101 -28.55 -8.46 3.59
N GLU A 102 -28.93 -9.12 4.70
CA GLU A 102 -29.75 -8.52 5.75
C GLU A 102 -29.04 -7.34 6.41
N ARG A 103 -27.73 -7.48 6.67
CA ARG A 103 -26.91 -6.41 7.25
C ARG A 103 -26.72 -5.24 6.28
N LEU A 104 -26.57 -5.51 4.98
CA LEU A 104 -26.47 -4.45 3.98
C LEU A 104 -27.80 -3.69 3.83
N LEU A 105 -28.92 -4.41 3.80
CA LEU A 105 -30.25 -3.81 3.69
C LEU A 105 -30.57 -2.93 4.90
N THR A 106 -30.24 -3.38 6.11
CA THR A 106 -30.43 -2.58 7.33
C THR A 106 -29.56 -1.33 7.35
N VAL A 107 -28.30 -1.40 6.91
CA VAL A 107 -27.43 -0.22 6.82
C VAL A 107 -27.94 0.79 5.79
N ILE A 108 -28.40 0.33 4.63
CA ILE A 108 -28.97 1.19 3.59
C ILE A 108 -30.26 1.84 4.09
N GLU A 109 -31.13 1.09 4.75
CA GLU A 109 -32.37 1.59 5.34
C GLU A 109 -32.11 2.68 6.39
N GLN A 110 -31.20 2.43 7.35
CA GLN A 110 -30.82 3.43 8.35
C GLN A 110 -30.26 4.70 7.70
N THR A 111 -29.42 4.56 6.68
CA THR A 111 -28.85 5.71 5.96
C THR A 111 -29.93 6.54 5.25
N LEU A 112 -30.93 5.89 4.66
CA LEU A 112 -32.06 6.56 4.00
C LEU A 112 -32.93 7.30 5.02
N LEU A 113 -33.24 6.68 6.16
CA LEU A 113 -33.99 7.30 7.25
C LEU A 113 -33.24 8.51 7.83
N ASP A 114 -31.93 8.41 8.05
CA ASP A 114 -31.09 9.51 8.54
C ASP A 114 -31.03 10.69 7.55
N GLN A 115 -31.16 10.42 6.25
CA GLN A 115 -31.23 11.44 5.21
C GLN A 115 -32.64 12.06 5.06
N GLY A 116 -33.59 11.67 5.92
CA GLY A 116 -34.95 12.17 5.94
C GLY A 116 -35.88 11.51 4.92
N TYR A 117 -35.51 10.35 4.35
CA TYR A 117 -36.45 9.57 3.57
C TYR A 117 -37.37 8.78 4.49
N HIS A 118 -38.61 8.57 4.05
CA HIS A 118 -39.62 7.79 4.75
C HIS A 118 -40.08 6.61 3.89
N LEU A 119 -40.42 5.49 4.54
CA LEU A 119 -40.94 4.31 3.86
C LEU A 119 -42.37 4.57 3.39
N GLU A 120 -42.59 4.63 2.08
CA GLU A 120 -43.92 4.84 1.51
C GLU A 120 -44.64 3.51 1.25
N ARG A 121 -43.89 2.50 0.79
CA ARG A 121 -44.49 1.22 0.38
C ARG A 121 -43.54 0.06 0.60
N GLU A 122 -44.07 -1.02 1.18
CA GLU A 122 -43.41 -2.33 1.22
C GLU A 122 -44.20 -3.30 0.34
N SER A 123 -43.53 -3.90 -0.64
CA SER A 123 -44.12 -4.89 -1.53
C SER A 123 -43.18 -6.08 -1.70
N HIS A 124 -43.71 -7.29 -1.62
CA HIS A 124 -42.93 -8.51 -1.91
C HIS A 124 -42.48 -8.61 -3.38
N LEU A 125 -43.06 -7.83 -4.29
CA LEU A 125 -42.71 -7.82 -5.73
C LEU A 125 -41.72 -6.72 -6.11
N ILE A 126 -41.74 -5.58 -5.40
CA ILE A 126 -41.00 -4.36 -5.78
C ILE A 126 -39.94 -4.00 -4.72
N GLY A 127 -40.04 -4.55 -3.51
CA GLY A 127 -39.20 -4.22 -2.37
C GLY A 127 -39.75 -3.06 -1.53
N ARG A 128 -38.86 -2.41 -0.77
CA ARG A 128 -39.16 -1.23 0.04
C ARG A 128 -38.86 0.04 -0.75
N ILE A 129 -39.83 0.93 -0.84
CA ILE A 129 -39.72 2.21 -1.56
C ILE A 129 -39.65 3.34 -0.53
N TYR A 130 -38.57 4.12 -0.60
CA TYR A 130 -38.33 5.28 0.26
C TYR A 130 -38.46 6.56 -0.55
N ILE A 131 -39.21 7.54 -0.02
CA ILE A 131 -39.41 8.87 -0.62
C ILE A 131 -38.93 9.95 0.36
N ARG A 132 -38.41 11.05 -0.16
CA ARG A 132 -37.91 12.18 0.61
C ARG A 132 -39.00 13.21 0.93
#